data_AF-A0A2E7HIW4-F1
#
_entry.id   AF-A0A2E7HIW4-F1
#
_cell.length_a   1.000
_cell.length_b   1.000
_cell.length_c   1.000
_cell.angle_alpha   90.00
_cell.angle_beta   90.00
_cell.angle_gamma   90.00
#
_symmetry.space_group_name_H-M   'P 1'
#
loop_
_entity.id
_entity.type
_entity.pdbx_description
1 polymer ?
#
loop_
_entity_poly.entity_id
_entity_poly.type
_entity_poly.pdbx_seq_one_letter_code
_entity_poly.pdbx_strand_id
1 'polypeptide(L)'
;MPDHFPVGIYAIPEISMVGQTELELTREKIPYETAITRYREIACGQILGDDSGMLKLIFHAESHKLMVAHVIGTVATELVHIGQAVIALGGGINYSLNTVFN
;
A
#
# COMPACT_ATOMS: atom_id res chain seq x y z
N MET A 1 -15.52 11.85 10.25
CA MET A 1 -14.39 12.13 9.33
C MET A 1 -14.02 10.80 8.69
N PRO A 2 -13.45 10.75 7.47
CA PRO A 2 -12.89 9.50 6.95
C PRO A 2 -11.86 8.97 7.95
N ASP A 3 -11.89 7.67 8.23
CA ASP A 3 -11.14 7.11 9.36
C ASP A 3 -9.61 7.22 9.18
N HIS A 4 -9.11 7.37 7.95
CA HIS A 4 -7.67 7.60 7.69
C HIS A 4 -7.42 8.55 6.50
N PHE A 5 -6.69 9.64 6.74
CA PHE A 5 -6.12 10.49 5.69
C PHE A 5 -4.76 9.95 5.26
N PRO A 6 -4.40 10.04 3.96
CA PRO A 6 -3.06 9.69 3.52
C PRO A 6 -2.03 10.66 4.11
N VAL A 7 -0.88 10.13 4.49
CA VAL A 7 0.28 10.90 4.95
C VAL A 7 1.39 10.72 3.92
N GLY A 8 2.00 11.82 3.49
CA GLY A 8 3.11 11.83 2.54
C GLY A 8 4.30 12.60 3.07
N ILE A 9 5.51 12.10 2.80
CA ILE A 9 6.80 12.72 3.11
C ILE A 9 7.59 12.80 1.80
N TYR A 10 7.87 14.02 1.36
CA TYR A 10 8.60 14.33 0.13
C TYR A 10 10.13 14.26 0.32
N ALA A 11 10.60 13.17 0.92
CA ALA A 11 12.03 12.86 1.05
C ALA A 11 12.56 12.15 -0.21
N ILE A 12 13.85 11.77 -0.21
CA ILE A 12 14.43 10.90 -1.23
C ILE A 12 14.89 9.60 -0.55
N PRO A 13 14.24 8.45 -0.80
CA PRO A 13 12.99 8.29 -1.57
C PRO A 13 11.76 8.88 -0.85
N GLU A 14 10.67 9.11 -1.59
CA GLU A 14 9.39 9.53 -1.00
C GLU A 14 8.81 8.41 -0.13
N ILE A 15 8.01 8.78 0.86
CA ILE A 15 7.31 7.83 1.73
C ILE A 15 5.85 8.27 1.82
N SER A 16 4.92 7.34 1.65
CA SER A 16 3.52 7.62 1.88
C SER A 16 2.76 6.43 2.44
N MET A 17 1.72 6.71 3.22
CA MET A 17 0.89 5.68 3.84
C MET A 17 -0.56 6.12 3.99
N VAL A 18 -1.47 5.15 4.00
CA VAL A 18 -2.87 5.31 4.37
C VAL A 18 -3.36 4.04 5.08
N GLY A 19 -4.20 4.20 6.10
CA GLY A 19 -4.70 3.11 6.95
C GLY A 19 -3.93 2.99 8.27
N GLN A 20 -4.29 1.98 9.07
CA GLN A 20 -3.61 1.65 10.33
C GLN A 20 -2.21 1.07 10.06
N THR A 21 -1.29 1.26 10.98
CA THR A 21 0.02 0.59 10.92
C THR A 21 -0.11 -0.90 11.28
N GLU A 22 0.83 -1.70 10.80
CA GLU A 22 0.92 -3.12 11.16
C GLU A 22 1.05 -3.35 12.68
N LEU A 23 1.69 -2.41 13.39
CA LEU A 23 1.80 -2.41 14.84
C LEU A 23 0.44 -2.20 15.51
N GLU A 24 -0.38 -1.29 15.00
CA GLU A 24 -1.75 -1.04 15.50
C GLU A 24 -2.64 -2.26 15.24
N LEU A 25 -2.61 -2.84 14.03
CA LEU A 25 -3.35 -4.06 13.69
C LEU A 25 -2.97 -5.23 14.61
N THR A 26 -1.67 -5.42 14.84
CA THR A 26 -1.17 -6.47 15.74
C THR A 26 -1.62 -6.23 17.19
N ARG A 27 -1.54 -4.98 17.67
CA ARG A 27 -1.98 -4.60 19.02
C ARG A 27 -3.47 -4.85 19.22
N GLU A 28 -4.28 -4.55 18.21
CA GLU A 28 -5.73 -4.75 18.19
C GLU A 28 -6.13 -6.21 17.90
N LYS A 29 -5.16 -7.08 17.59
CA LYS A 29 -5.37 -8.48 17.23
C LYS A 29 -6.27 -8.66 16.00
N ILE A 30 -6.20 -7.72 15.06
CA ILE A 30 -6.91 -7.83 13.79
C ILE A 30 -6.14 -8.84 12.91
N PRO A 31 -6.77 -9.89 12.38
CA PRO A 31 -6.09 -10.87 11.53
C PRO A 31 -5.84 -10.28 10.13
N TYR A 32 -4.60 -10.32 9.67
CA TYR A 32 -4.21 -9.73 8.39
C TYR A 32 -3.16 -10.55 7.63
N GLU A 33 -3.10 -10.32 6.32
CA GLU A 33 -2.09 -10.83 5.40
C GLU A 33 -1.37 -9.67 4.74
N THR A 34 -0.05 -9.80 4.58
CA THR A 34 0.81 -8.74 4.05
C THR A 34 1.32 -9.10 2.66
N ALA A 35 1.06 -8.26 1.67
CA ALA A 35 1.63 -8.34 0.34
C ALA A 35 2.73 -7.29 0.18
N ILE A 36 3.91 -7.71 -0.29
CA ILE A 36 5.07 -6.84 -0.48
C ILE A 36 5.60 -7.01 -1.91
N THR A 37 5.87 -5.90 -2.58
CA THR A 37 6.54 -5.85 -3.88
C THR A 37 7.65 -4.81 -3.82
N ARG A 38 8.85 -5.16 -4.28
CA ARG A 38 9.99 -4.23 -4.29
C ARG A 38 10.17 -3.62 -5.67
N TYR A 39 10.59 -2.36 -5.74
CA TYR A 39 10.74 -1.67 -7.01
C TYR A 39 11.81 -2.35 -7.90
N ARG A 40 12.88 -2.86 -7.29
CA ARG A 40 13.92 -3.66 -7.97
C ARG A 40 13.40 -4.93 -8.67
N GLU A 41 12.22 -5.42 -8.28
CA GLU A 41 11.61 -6.66 -8.80
C GLU A 41 10.67 -6.38 -10.00
N ILE A 42 10.35 -5.11 -10.29
CA ILE A 42 9.42 -4.73 -11.35
C ILE A 42 10.11 -3.92 -12.45
N ALA A 43 9.61 -4.05 -13.69
CA ALA A 43 10.19 -3.39 -14.86
C ALA A 43 10.24 -1.85 -14.69
N CYS A 44 9.17 -1.22 -14.19
CA CYS A 44 9.15 0.23 -13.97
C CYS A 44 10.21 0.69 -12.97
N GLY A 45 10.43 -0.07 -11.89
CA GLY A 45 11.47 0.27 -10.91
C GLY A 45 12.87 0.16 -11.51
N GLN A 46 13.12 -0.88 -12.33
CA GLN A 46 14.38 -1.01 -13.07
C GLN A 46 14.61 0.13 -14.08
N ILE A 47 13.56 0.52 -14.83
CA ILE A 47 13.63 1.62 -15.80
C ILE A 47 13.89 2.97 -15.11
N LEU A 48 13.26 3.21 -13.96
CA LEU A 48 13.45 4.42 -13.17
C LEU A 48 14.77 4.44 -12.39
N GLY A 49 15.47 3.30 -12.29
CA GLY A 49 16.67 3.17 -11.46
C GLY A 49 16.38 3.18 -9.97
N ASP A 50 15.15 2.84 -9.55
CA ASP A 50 14.76 2.77 -8.15
C ASP A 50 14.90 1.34 -7.62
N ASP A 51 15.98 1.10 -6.88
CA ASP A 51 16.35 -0.21 -6.35
C ASP A 51 16.00 -0.40 -4.86
N SER A 52 15.60 0.68 -4.19
CA SER A 52 15.39 0.73 -2.73
C SER A 52 13.92 0.84 -2.31
N GLY A 53 13.02 1.20 -3.24
CA GLY A 53 11.59 1.33 -3.00
C GLY A 53 10.82 0.01 -2.76
N MET A 54 9.64 0.14 -2.18
CA MET A 54 8.73 -0.94 -1.83
C MET A 54 7.27 -0.46 -1.75
N LEU A 55 6.35 -1.28 -2.26
CA LEU A 55 4.92 -1.23 -1.96
C LEU A 55 4.59 -2.32 -0.93
N LYS A 56 3.90 -1.96 0.14
CA LYS A 56 3.31 -2.89 1.11
C LYS A 56 1.81 -2.65 1.21
N LEU A 57 1.03 -3.69 0.97
CA LEU A 57 -0.43 -3.71 1.14
C LEU A 57 -0.78 -4.70 2.25
N ILE A 58 -1.73 -4.34 3.11
CA ILE A 58 -2.21 -5.23 4.17
C ILE A 58 -3.71 -5.45 3.99
N PHE A 59 -4.10 -6.72 3.90
CA PHE A 59 -5.47 -7.15 3.71
C PHE A 59 -5.97 -7.85 4.97
N HIS A 60 -7.25 -7.68 5.29
CA HIS A 60 -7.89 -8.48 6.33
C HIS A 60 -7.93 -9.95 5.91
N ALA A 61 -7.48 -10.87 6.78
CA ALA A 61 -7.30 -12.27 6.40
C ALA A 61 -8.61 -12.97 5.99
N GLU A 62 -9.72 -12.66 6.67
CA GLU A 62 -11.02 -13.30 6.38
C GLU A 62 -11.85 -12.55 5.32
N SER A 63 -12.02 -11.22 5.47
CA SER A 63 -12.85 -10.44 4.54
C SER A 63 -12.13 -10.06 3.25
N HIS A 64 -10.81 -10.27 3.17
CA HIS A 64 -9.92 -9.91 2.07
C HIS A 64 -9.93 -8.42 1.68
N LYS A 65 -10.52 -7.55 2.51
CA LYS A 65 -10.55 -6.10 2.30
C LYS A 65 -9.15 -5.51 2.48
N LEU A 66 -8.82 -4.50 1.67
CA LEU A 66 -7.61 -3.72 1.87
C LEU A 66 -7.81 -2.83 3.09
N MET A 67 -6.86 -2.85 4.02
CA MET A 67 -6.88 -2.02 5.23
C MET A 67 -5.77 -0.96 5.22
N VAL A 68 -4.64 -1.27 4.58
CA VAL A 68 -3.43 -0.44 4.66
C VAL A 68 -2.70 -0.45 3.31
N ALA A 69 -2.19 0.71 2.91
CA ALA A 69 -1.22 0.84 1.84
C ALA A 69 -0.05 1.70 2.29
N HIS A 70 1.17 1.17 2.24
CA HIS A 70 2.42 1.88 2.47
C HIS A 70 3.27 1.83 1.20
N VAL A 71 3.85 2.97 0.83
CA VAL A 71 4.72 3.10 -0.33
C VAL A 71 5.98 3.84 0.09
N ILE A 72 7.13 3.30 -0.31
CA ILE A 72 8.42 3.97 -0.22
C ILE A 72 9.02 3.90 -1.62
N GLY A 73 9.48 5.01 -2.18
CA GLY A 73 10.07 5.02 -3.53
C GLY A 73 9.58 6.19 -4.37
N THR A 74 9.96 6.17 -5.63
CA THR A 74 9.55 7.15 -6.63
C THR A 74 8.01 7.23 -6.69
N VAL A 75 7.45 8.44 -6.71
CA VAL A 75 6.01 8.75 -6.77
C VAL A 75 5.16 8.09 -5.67
N ALA A 76 5.74 7.86 -4.49
CA ALA A 76 5.03 7.25 -3.37
C ALA A 76 3.82 8.10 -2.93
N THR A 77 3.96 9.43 -2.94
CA THR A 77 2.91 10.35 -2.50
C THR A 77 1.71 10.39 -3.44
N GLU A 78 1.89 10.06 -4.72
CA GLU A 78 0.80 9.88 -5.68
C GLU A 78 0.20 8.47 -5.63
N LEU A 79 1.05 7.44 -5.55
CA LEU A 79 0.61 6.03 -5.60
C LEU A 79 -0.28 5.65 -4.41
N VAL A 80 -0.07 6.26 -3.23
CA VAL A 80 -0.87 5.99 -2.03
C VAL A 80 -2.38 6.19 -2.26
N HIS A 81 -2.74 7.12 -3.15
CA HIS A 81 -4.14 7.46 -3.40
C HIS A 81 -4.91 6.34 -4.09
N ILE A 82 -4.23 5.43 -4.80
CA ILE A 82 -4.84 4.21 -5.32
C ILE A 82 -5.30 3.33 -4.15
N GLY A 83 -4.41 3.10 -3.17
CA GLY A 83 -4.75 2.37 -1.95
C GLY A 83 -5.87 3.04 -1.17
N GLN A 84 -5.82 4.36 -1.03
CA GLN A 84 -6.87 5.15 -0.37
C GLN A 84 -8.23 4.95 -1.03
N ALA A 85 -8.30 5.01 -2.36
CA ALA A 85 -9.54 4.81 -3.11
C ALA A 85 -10.10 3.40 -2.91
N VAL A 86 -9.25 2.37 -2.95
CA VAL A 86 -9.66 0.98 -2.74
C VAL A 86 -10.20 0.78 -1.32
N ILE A 87 -9.55 1.34 -0.30
CA ILE A 87 -10.03 1.30 1.09
C ILE A 87 -11.38 2.01 1.21
N ALA A 88 -11.50 3.24 0.68
CA ALA A 88 -12.71 4.06 0.77
C ALA A 88 -13.92 3.40 0.09
N LEU A 89 -13.69 2.63 -0.97
CA LEU A 89 -14.73 1.90 -1.70
C LEU A 89 -14.97 0.48 -1.14
N GLY A 90 -14.29 0.09 -0.06
CA GLY A 90 -14.43 -1.25 0.54
C GLY A 90 -13.89 -2.39 -0.32
N GLY A 91 -12.97 -2.09 -1.23
CA GLY A 91 -12.29 -3.05 -2.08
C GLY A 91 -11.24 -3.88 -1.34
N GLY A 92 -10.58 -4.79 -2.07
CA GLY A 92 -9.68 -5.76 -1.48
C GLY A 92 -8.88 -6.55 -2.51
N ILE A 93 -8.36 -7.71 -2.11
CA ILE A 93 -7.44 -8.50 -2.96
C ILE A 93 -8.03 -8.80 -4.35
N ASN A 94 -9.33 -9.10 -4.42
CA ASN A 94 -10.03 -9.40 -5.67
C ASN A 94 -10.08 -8.19 -6.61
N TYR A 95 -10.22 -6.97 -6.08
CA TYR A 95 -10.16 -5.77 -6.91
C TYR A 95 -8.75 -5.62 -7.49
N SER A 96 -7.71 -5.78 -6.66
CA SER A 96 -6.32 -5.68 -7.09
C SER A 96 -6.02 -6.71 -8.19
N LEU A 97 -6.32 -7.99 -7.96
CA LEU A 97 -6.06 -9.08 -8.91
C LEU A 97 -6.70 -8.86 -10.29
N ASN A 98 -7.88 -8.22 -10.34
CA ASN A 98 -8.59 -7.97 -11.59
C ASN A 98 -8.23 -6.64 -12.28
N THR A 99 -7.50 -5.75 -11.60
CA THR A 99 -7.27 -4.38 -12.07
C THR A 99 -5.79 -4.06 -12.28
N VAL A 100 -4.88 -4.74 -11.60
CA VAL A 100 -3.43 -4.50 -11.73
C VAL A 100 -2.85 -5.20 -12.96
N PHE A 101 -1.84 -4.58 -13.57
CA PHE A 101 -1.05 -5.21 -14.64
C PHE A 101 -0.32 -6.44 -14.08
N ASN A 102 -0.41 -7.57 -14.80
CA ASN A 102 0.38 -8.77 -14.58
C ASN A 102 1.53 -8.83 -15.57
#